data_AF-A0A196MNH6-F1
#
_entry.id   AF-A0A196MNH6-F1
#
_cell.length_a   1.000
_cell.length_b   1.000
_cell.length_c   1.000
_cell.angle_alpha   90.00
_cell.angle_beta   90.00
_cell.angle_gamma   90.00
#
_symmetry.space_group_name_H-M   'P 1'
#
loop_
_entity.id
_entity.type
_entity.pdbx_description
1 polymer ?
#
loop_
_entity_poly.entity_id
_entity_poly.type
_entity_poly.pdbx_seq_one_letter_code
_entity_poly.pdbx_strand_id
1 'polypeptide(L)'
;MSQQQSDMAELMKQPAFRRFLWRSIQASGILSQGTSGADGRDLSFAEGRRSQMFAMLNDAEQGMPPDARHPLNIMTLIAVLREEAQAAPKEKKSGTGRYGELGD
;
A
#
# COMPACT_ATOMS: atom_id res chain seq x y z
N MET A 1 -14.37 18.74 7.67
CA MET A 1 -13.07 18.14 7.30
C MET A 1 -12.15 19.25 6.84
N SER A 2 -10.84 19.16 7.12
CA SER A 2 -9.85 20.07 6.53
C SER A 2 -9.65 19.78 5.05
N GLN A 3 -9.05 20.72 4.30
CA GLN A 3 -8.69 20.50 2.89
C GLN A 3 -7.80 19.27 2.74
N GLN A 4 -6.77 19.15 3.59
CA GLN A 4 -5.88 17.99 3.64
C GLN A 4 -6.65 16.66 3.80
N GLN A 5 -7.63 16.62 4.70
CA GLN A 5 -8.46 15.42 4.90
C GLN A 5 -9.26 15.07 3.65
N SER A 6 -9.82 16.08 2.97
CA SER A 6 -10.57 15.88 1.71
C SER A 6 -9.67 15.37 0.59
N ASP A 7 -8.48 15.96 0.43
CA ASP A 7 -7.52 15.59 -0.62
C ASP A 7 -7.00 14.16 -0.41
N MET A 8 -6.66 13.81 0.84
CA MET A 8 -6.21 12.45 1.16
C MET A 8 -7.34 11.43 1.01
N ALA A 9 -8.57 11.78 1.38
CA ALA A 9 -9.71 10.91 1.16
C ALA A 9 -9.93 10.63 -0.34
N GLU A 10 -9.72 11.63 -1.21
CA GLU A 10 -9.82 11.45 -2.65
C GLU A 10 -8.66 10.64 -3.23
N LEU A 11 -7.42 10.93 -2.83
CA LEU A 11 -6.25 10.16 -3.25
C LEU A 11 -6.35 8.70 -2.84
N MET A 12 -6.81 8.41 -1.62
CA MET A 12 -6.96 7.04 -1.12
C MET A 12 -8.02 6.23 -1.87
N LYS A 13 -8.95 6.87 -2.59
CA LYS A 13 -9.85 6.17 -3.53
C LYS A 13 -9.15 5.73 -4.80
N GLN A 14 -8.06 6.39 -5.19
CA GLN A 14 -7.34 6.11 -6.43
C GLN A 14 -6.47 4.86 -6.30
N PRO A 15 -6.70 3.81 -7.11
CA PRO A 15 -5.86 2.61 -7.12
C PRO A 15 -4.38 2.90 -7.36
N ALA A 16 -4.08 3.88 -8.23
CA ALA A 16 -2.71 4.26 -8.57
C ALA A 16 -1.94 4.80 -7.36
N PHE A 17 -2.62 5.57 -6.50
CA PHE A 17 -2.02 6.11 -5.28
C PHE A 17 -1.77 5.00 -4.25
N ARG A 18 -2.71 4.08 -4.06
CA ARG A 18 -2.53 2.92 -3.18
C ARG A 18 -1.34 2.05 -3.61
N ARG A 19 -1.20 1.76 -4.90
CA ARG A 19 -0.02 1.05 -5.45
C ARG A 19 1.28 1.83 -5.27
N PHE A 20 1.24 3.16 -5.39
CA PHE A 20 2.40 4.01 -5.08
C PHE A 20 2.80 3.89 -3.60
N LEU A 21 1.84 4.03 -2.69
CA LEU A 21 2.09 3.88 -1.25
C LEU A 21 2.66 2.50 -0.93
N TRP A 22 2.16 1.44 -1.56
CA TRP A 22 2.72 0.11 -1.41
C TRP A 22 4.20 0.04 -1.78
N ARG A 23 4.57 0.51 -2.97
CA ARG A 23 5.98 0.51 -3.41
C ARG A 23 6.86 1.32 -2.47
N SER A 24 6.35 2.45 -1.97
CA SER A 24 7.05 3.29 -0.99
C SER A 24 7.24 2.58 0.36
N ILE A 25 6.20 1.88 0.85
CA ILE A 25 6.28 1.04 2.06
C ILE A 25 7.37 -0.02 1.91
N GLN A 26 7.41 -0.74 0.78
CA GLN A 26 8.43 -1.75 0.51
C GLN A 26 9.85 -1.14 0.49
N ALA A 27 10.04 -0.01 -0.19
CA ALA A 27 11.35 0.66 -0.28
C ALA A 27 11.82 1.30 1.03
N SER A 28 10.88 1.69 1.90
CA SER A 28 11.19 2.33 3.19
C SER A 28 11.80 1.38 4.22
N GLY A 29 11.56 0.08 4.10
CA GLY A 29 12.02 -0.90 5.09
C GLY A 29 11.32 -0.80 6.44
N ILE A 30 10.10 -0.24 6.52
CA ILE A 30 9.30 -0.25 7.77
C ILE A 30 8.81 -1.65 8.15
N LEU A 31 8.72 -2.57 7.17
CA LEU A 31 8.32 -3.96 7.38
C LEU A 31 9.51 -4.93 7.50
N SER A 32 10.75 -4.45 7.39
CA SER A 32 11.93 -5.31 7.53
C SER A 32 12.38 -5.42 8.99
N GLN A 33 12.85 -6.61 9.38
CA GLN A 33 13.49 -6.85 10.68
C GLN A 33 14.69 -5.92 10.87
N GLY A 34 14.81 -5.36 12.08
CA GLY A 34 15.54 -4.14 12.39
C GLY A 34 17.03 -4.15 12.02
N THR A 35 17.50 -2.95 11.71
CA THR A 35 18.92 -2.57 11.62
C THR A 35 19.47 -2.38 13.03
N SER A 36 19.49 -3.44 13.86
CA SER A 36 20.24 -3.37 15.12
C SER A 36 21.72 -3.26 14.76
N GLY A 37 22.22 -2.02 14.72
CA GLY A 37 23.63 -1.71 14.50
C GLY A 37 24.45 -2.12 15.72
N ALA A 38 24.58 -3.42 15.96
CA ALA A 38 25.58 -3.93 16.90
C ALA A 38 27.01 -3.66 16.37
N ASP A 39 27.15 -3.39 15.06
CA ASP A 39 28.42 -3.43 14.34
C ASP A 39 28.94 -2.03 13.91
N GLY A 40 28.37 -0.94 14.42
CA GLY A 40 28.88 0.43 14.15
C GLY A 40 28.68 0.95 12.72
N ARG A 41 27.77 0.36 11.92
CA ARG A 41 27.41 0.89 10.59
C ARG A 41 26.52 2.12 10.72
N ASP A 42 26.74 3.12 9.85
CA ASP A 42 25.86 4.28 9.74
C ASP A 42 24.51 3.87 9.15
N LEU A 43 23.47 3.95 9.98
CA LEU A 43 22.09 3.59 9.65
C LEU A 43 21.18 4.80 9.49
N SER A 44 21.73 6.02 9.61
CA SER A 44 20.97 7.28 9.55
C SER A 44 20.09 7.37 8.30
N PHE A 45 20.60 6.92 7.16
CA PHE A 45 19.85 6.90 5.91
C PHE A 45 18.68 5.92 5.92
N ALA A 46 18.82 4.75 6.57
CA ALA A 46 17.75 3.77 6.67
C ALA A 46 16.66 4.21 7.67
N GLU A 47 17.07 4.78 8.80
CA GLU A 47 16.16 5.36 9.79
C GLU A 47 15.39 6.56 9.22
N GLY A 48 16.06 7.43 8.46
CA GLY A 48 15.42 8.56 7.78
C GLY A 48 14.30 8.14 6.83
N ARG A 49 14.52 7.09 6.01
CA ARG A 49 13.47 6.56 5.13
C ARG A 49 12.27 5.99 5.88
N ARG A 50 12.52 5.27 6.98
CA ARG A 50 11.43 4.73 7.83
C ARG A 50 10.61 5.85 8.45
N SER A 51 11.28 6.83 9.05
CA SER A 51 10.62 7.99 9.67
C SER A 51 9.78 8.77 8.67
N GLN A 52 10.32 9.01 7.46
CA GLN A 52 9.56 9.69 6.41
C GLN A 52 8.33 8.88 5.96
N MET A 53 8.45 7.55 5.86
CA MET A 53 7.30 6.72 5.49
C MET A 53 6.20 6.75 6.57
N PHE A 54 6.56 6.78 7.85
CA PHE A 54 5.56 6.95 8.92
C PHE A 54 4.85 8.32 8.85
N ALA A 55 5.57 9.39 8.51
CA ALA A 55 4.96 10.70 8.28
C ALA A 55 3.95 10.66 7.12
N MET A 56 4.32 10.03 6.00
CA MET A 56 3.41 9.86 4.86
C MET A 56 2.19 9.00 5.21
N LEU A 57 2.34 7.97 6.03
CA LEU A 57 1.22 7.15 6.51
C LEU A 57 0.28 7.95 7.42
N ASN A 58 0.83 8.79 8.31
CA ASN A 58 0.02 9.68 9.15
C ASN A 58 -0.81 10.65 8.31
N ASP A 59 -0.25 11.18 7.22
CA ASP A 59 -0.98 12.03 6.28
C ASP A 59 -2.09 11.26 5.57
N ALA A 60 -1.78 10.08 5.03
CA ALA A 60 -2.76 9.23 4.34
C ALA A 60 -3.91 8.80 5.27
N GLU A 61 -3.63 8.52 6.54
CA GLU A 61 -4.63 8.16 7.55
C GLU A 61 -5.63 9.31 7.81
N GLN A 62 -5.25 10.57 7.57
CA GLN A 62 -6.20 11.70 7.64
C GLN A 62 -7.32 11.58 6.60
N GLY A 63 -7.07 10.88 5.48
CA GLY A 63 -8.07 10.59 4.46
C GLY A 63 -9.09 9.53 4.85
N MET A 64 -8.86 8.78 5.94
CA MET A 64 -9.79 7.77 6.43
C MET A 64 -10.94 8.42 7.22
N PRO A 65 -12.14 7.80 7.21
CA PRO A 65 -13.23 8.17 8.10
C PRO A 65 -12.75 8.26 9.56
N PRO A 66 -13.15 9.26 10.35
CA PRO A 66 -12.61 9.47 11.70
C PRO A 66 -12.73 8.26 12.64
N ASP A 67 -13.80 7.49 12.50
CA ASP A 67 -14.09 6.24 13.21
C ASP A 67 -13.22 5.07 12.75
N ALA A 68 -12.70 5.13 11.54
CA ALA A 68 -11.80 4.14 10.95
C ALA A 68 -10.31 4.52 11.08
N ARG A 69 -9.97 5.63 11.73
CA ARG A 69 -8.56 6.02 11.95
C ARG A 69 -7.95 5.23 13.09
N HIS A 70 -6.69 4.85 12.95
CA HIS A 70 -5.92 4.19 13.99
C HIS A 70 -4.61 4.95 14.27
N PRO A 71 -4.19 5.13 15.54
CA PRO A 71 -2.96 5.85 15.89
C PRO A 71 -1.67 5.27 15.27
N LEU A 72 -1.71 3.99 14.91
CA LEU A 72 -0.60 3.27 14.26
C LEU A 72 -0.76 3.13 12.73
N ASN A 73 -1.68 3.89 12.11
CA ASN A 73 -1.96 3.87 10.67
C ASN A 73 -2.34 2.49 10.10
N ILE A 74 -2.85 1.60 10.96
CA ILE A 74 -3.16 0.21 10.60
C ILE A 74 -4.21 0.16 9.51
N MET A 75 -5.18 1.08 9.53
CA MET A 75 -6.29 1.06 8.59
C MET A 75 -5.87 1.51 7.20
N THR A 76 -5.00 2.52 7.08
CA THR A 76 -4.31 2.84 5.81
C THR A 76 -3.46 1.67 5.31
N LEU A 77 -2.69 1.03 6.19
CA LEU A 77 -1.86 -0.12 5.81
C LEU A 77 -2.72 -1.26 5.25
N ILE A 78 -3.85 -1.59 5.90
CA ILE A 78 -4.79 -2.60 5.42
C ILE A 78 -5.36 -2.22 4.05
N ALA A 79 -5.75 -0.95 3.86
CA ALA A 79 -6.30 -0.47 2.59
C ALA A 79 -5.29 -0.61 1.44
N VAL A 80 -4.02 -0.29 1.69
CA VAL A 80 -2.93 -0.42 0.72
C VAL A 80 -2.63 -1.90 0.42
N LEU A 81 -2.54 -2.74 1.46
CA LEU A 81 -2.27 -4.18 1.31
C LEU A 81 -3.37 -4.92 0.54
N ARG A 82 -4.64 -4.54 0.78
CA ARG A 82 -5.79 -5.14 0.07
C ARG A 82 -5.75 -4.83 -1.42
N GLU A 83 -5.38 -3.60 -1.81
CA GLU A 83 -5.25 -3.22 -3.21
C GLU A 83 -4.25 -4.14 -3.93
N GLU A 84 -3.09 -4.38 -3.33
CA GLU A 84 -2.07 -5.25 -3.91
C GLU A 84 -2.50 -6.71 -3.99
N ALA A 85 -3.13 -7.23 -2.92
CA ALA A 85 -3.65 -8.59 -2.93
C ALA A 85 -4.75 -8.80 -3.99
N GLN A 86 -5.55 -7.77 -4.29
CA GLN A 86 -6.61 -7.81 -5.30
C GLN A 86 -6.13 -7.51 -6.72
N ALA A 87 -4.91 -6.98 -6.89
CA ALA A 87 -4.33 -6.68 -8.19
C ALA A 87 -3.88 -7.94 -8.98
N ALA A 88 -3.93 -9.13 -8.38
CA ALA A 88 -3.74 -10.39 -9.09
C ALA A 88 -4.72 -10.44 -10.29
N PRO A 89 -4.22 -10.61 -11.54
CA PRO A 89 -5.08 -10.63 -12.70
C PRO A 89 -6.08 -11.77 -12.52
N LYS A 90 -7.38 -11.45 -12.50
CA LYS A 90 -8.39 -12.47 -12.75
C LYS A 90 -8.11 -12.99 -14.15
N GLU A 91 -7.52 -14.18 -14.26
CA GLU A 91 -7.40 -14.87 -15.54
C GLU A 91 -8.76 -14.80 -16.22
N LYS A 92 -8.82 -14.12 -17.37
CA LYS A 92 -10.00 -14.17 -18.22
C LYS A 92 -10.16 -15.65 -18.54
N LYS A 93 -11.31 -16.25 -18.22
CA LYS A 93 -11.67 -17.60 -18.69
C LYS A 93 -11.38 -17.62 -20.18
N SER A 94 -10.30 -18.31 -20.55
CA SER A 94 -9.95 -18.56 -21.94
C SER A 94 -11.17 -19.24 -22.55
N GLY A 95 -11.87 -18.51 -23.43
CA GLY A 95 -12.99 -19.03 -24.20
C GLY A 95 -12.46 -20.08 -25.15
N THR A 96 -12.29 -21.31 -24.67
CA THR A 96 -12.03 -22.50 -25.47
C THR A 96 -13.35 -22.95 -26.09
N GLY A 97 -13.85 -22.14 -27.00
CA GLY A 97 -15.03 -22.42 -27.84
C GLY A 97 -14.64 -22.55 -29.31
N ARG A 98 -13.64 -23.38 -29.64
CA ARG A 98 -13.17 -23.50 -31.04
C ARG A 98 -12.86 -24.90 -31.55
N TYR A 99 -13.16 -25.95 -30.77
CA TYR A 99 -13.02 -27.36 -31.20
C TYR A 99 -14.26 -28.21 -30.86
N GLY A 100 -15.44 -27.60 -30.73
CA GLY A 100 -16.69 -28.32 -30.46
C GLY A 100 -17.43 -28.82 -31.73
N GLU A 101 -16.93 -28.53 -32.92
CA GLU A 101 -17.63 -28.80 -34.20
C GLU A 101 -16.92 -29.83 -35.10
N LEU A 102 -16.10 -30.72 -34.51
CA LEU A 102 -15.49 -31.84 -35.24
C LEU A 102 -15.84 -33.15 -34.53
N GLY A 103 -17.03 -33.68 -34.84
CA GLY A 103 -17.49 -34.96 -34.32
C GLY A 103 -18.87 -35.33 -34.82
N ASP A 104 -18.98 -35.56 -36.13
CA ASP A 104 -19.92 -36.52 -36.76
C ASP A 104 -19.09 -37.49 -37.62
#